data_AF-X6H9E9-F1
#
_entry.id   AF-X6H9E9-F1
#
_cell.length_a   1.000
_cell.length_b   1.000
_cell.length_c   1.000
_cell.angle_alpha   90.00
_cell.angle_beta   90.00
_cell.angle_gamma   90.00
#
_symmetry.space_group_name_H-M   'P 1'
#
loop_
_entity.id
_entity.type
_entity.pdbx_description
1 polymer ?
#
loop_
_entity_poly.entity_id
_entity_poly.type
_entity_poly.pdbx_seq_one_letter_code
_entity_poly.pdbx_strand_id
1 'polypeptide(L)'
;MSLGREEEIEIRRPPRFMPGERVRATRHIKNDGTYPGREIGENLVRKGDEGYVRDIGTFLQQFFIYAVEWIDRGTVVGMRARELMSLDEAEAPCSAESNTNEGTAR
;
A
#
# COMPACT_ATOMS: atom_id res chain seq x y z
N MET A 1 -6.73 -14.03 -31.16
CA MET A 1 -6.23 -12.65 -31.00
C MET A 1 -6.15 -12.38 -29.52
N SER A 2 -4.94 -12.10 -29.01
CA SER A 2 -4.66 -11.92 -27.58
C SER A 2 -5.48 -10.73 -27.06
N LEU A 3 -6.48 -10.99 -26.20
CA LEU A 3 -7.15 -9.95 -25.43
C LEU A 3 -6.08 -9.33 -24.54
N GLY A 4 -5.55 -8.18 -24.99
CA GLY A 4 -4.67 -7.36 -24.18
C GLY A 4 -5.42 -7.08 -22.89
N ARG A 5 -5.00 -7.78 -21.83
CA ARG A 5 -5.29 -7.51 -20.42
C ARG A 5 -5.93 -6.13 -20.27
N GLU A 6 -7.25 -6.11 -20.22
CA GLU A 6 -8.00 -4.91 -19.89
C GLU A 6 -7.56 -4.57 -18.47
N GLU A 7 -6.53 -3.75 -18.34
CA GLU A 7 -6.07 -3.22 -17.07
C GLU A 7 -7.22 -2.34 -16.59
N GLU A 8 -8.08 -2.97 -15.78
CA GLU A 8 -9.32 -2.43 -15.24
C GLU A 8 -9.11 -0.97 -14.83
N ILE A 9 -9.97 -0.07 -15.34
CA ILE A 9 -9.91 1.36 -15.03
C ILE A 9 -10.20 1.51 -13.53
N GLU A 10 -9.16 1.46 -12.69
CA GLU A 10 -9.24 1.52 -11.23
C GLU A 10 -9.94 2.81 -10.79
N ILE A 11 -9.80 3.90 -11.56
CA ILE A 11 -10.44 5.19 -11.26
C ILE A 11 -11.97 5.21 -11.34
N ARG A 12 -12.61 4.19 -11.91
CA ARG A 12 -14.08 4.10 -11.94
C ARG A 12 -14.67 3.71 -10.59
N ARG A 13 -13.84 3.21 -9.67
CA ARG A 13 -14.22 2.89 -8.29
C ARG A 13 -13.74 4.00 -7.36
N PRO A 14 -14.33 4.13 -6.15
CA PRO A 14 -13.78 5.03 -5.15
C PRO A 14 -12.33 4.64 -4.82
N PRO A 15 -11.49 5.62 -4.46
CA PRO A 15 -10.13 5.35 -4.01
C PRO A 15 -10.16 4.41 -2.81
N ARG A 16 -9.20 3.50 -2.75
CA ARG A 16 -9.14 2.46 -1.71
C ARG A 16 -8.57 2.98 -0.39
N PHE A 17 -7.78 4.04 -0.46
CA PHE A 17 -7.12 4.66 0.69
C PHE A 17 -7.43 6.15 0.68
N MET A 18 -7.51 6.76 1.87
CA MET A 18 -7.70 8.21 2.05
C MET A 18 -6.38 8.90 2.46
N PRO A 19 -6.19 10.20 2.15
CA PRO A 19 -5.07 10.95 2.72
C PRO A 19 -5.17 11.00 4.25
N GLY A 20 -4.06 10.71 4.94
CA GLY A 20 -3.96 10.55 6.38
C GLY A 20 -3.98 9.09 6.85
N GLU A 21 -4.31 8.13 5.98
CA GLU A 21 -4.41 6.72 6.37
C GLU A 21 -3.04 6.05 6.52
N ARG A 22 -2.91 5.19 7.53
CA ARG A 22 -1.72 4.36 7.74
C ARG A 22 -1.73 3.18 6.79
N VAL A 23 -0.67 3.07 5.99
CA VAL A 23 -0.49 1.99 5.03
C VAL A 23 0.86 1.31 5.20
N ARG A 24 0.90 0.03 4.84
CA ARG A 24 2.10 -0.80 4.86
C ARG A 24 2.47 -1.24 3.45
N ALA A 25 3.76 -1.17 3.12
CA ALA A 25 4.27 -1.69 1.87
C ALA A 25 4.26 -3.23 1.88
N THR A 26 3.55 -3.83 0.93
CA THR A 26 3.55 -5.30 0.75
C THR A 26 4.68 -5.78 -0.16
N ARG A 27 5.22 -4.86 -0.98
CA ARG A 27 6.25 -5.10 -1.98
C ARG A 27 7.40 -4.12 -1.81
N HIS A 28 8.59 -4.56 -2.19
CA HIS A 28 9.74 -3.67 -2.32
C HIS A 28 9.60 -2.79 -3.57
N ILE A 29 9.84 -1.49 -3.43
CA ILE A 29 9.86 -0.56 -4.55
C ILE A 29 11.28 -0.10 -4.80
N LYS A 30 11.67 -0.16 -6.07
CA LYS A 30 12.95 0.34 -6.56
C LYS A 30 12.71 1.62 -7.35
N ASN A 31 13.67 2.53 -7.29
CA ASN A 31 13.61 3.74 -8.09
C ASN A 31 13.76 3.40 -9.57
N ASP A 32 12.74 3.71 -10.38
CA ASP A 32 12.77 3.55 -11.83
C ASP A 32 13.48 4.73 -12.53
N GLY A 33 14.00 5.69 -11.76
CA GLY A 33 14.64 6.92 -12.25
C GLY A 33 13.76 8.16 -12.17
N THR A 34 12.52 8.02 -11.69
CA THR A 34 11.61 9.15 -11.45
C THR A 34 11.87 9.86 -10.12
N TYR A 35 12.55 9.22 -9.16
CA TYR A 35 12.82 9.82 -7.85
C TYR A 35 14.13 10.62 -7.87
N PRO A 36 14.10 11.94 -7.62
CA PRO A 36 15.30 12.77 -7.63
C PRO A 36 16.19 12.46 -6.41
N GLY A 37 17.51 12.41 -6.64
CA GLY A 37 18.51 12.23 -5.58
C GLY A 37 18.76 10.80 -5.12
N ARG A 38 18.23 9.79 -5.84
CA ARG A 38 18.47 8.35 -5.58
C ARG A 38 18.92 7.68 -6.87
N GLU A 39 19.81 6.69 -6.78
CA GLU A 39 20.27 5.96 -7.97
C GLU A 39 19.14 5.11 -8.58
N ILE A 40 19.20 4.89 -9.90
CA ILE A 40 18.27 4.00 -10.61
C ILE A 40 18.48 2.58 -10.09
N GLY A 41 17.40 1.91 -9.67
CA GLY A 41 17.43 0.59 -9.07
C GLY A 41 17.63 0.56 -7.55
N GLU A 42 17.86 1.71 -6.90
CA GLU A 42 17.96 1.79 -5.44
C GLU A 42 16.61 1.47 -4.78
N ASN A 43 16.63 0.70 -3.70
CA ASN A 43 15.43 0.38 -2.94
C ASN A 43 14.93 1.60 -2.16
N LEU A 44 13.82 2.18 -2.62
CA LEU A 44 13.14 3.28 -1.95
C LEU A 44 12.30 2.80 -0.77
N VAL A 45 11.60 1.67 -0.96
CA VAL A 45 10.68 1.10 0.03
C VAL A 45 10.94 -0.39 0.15
N ARG A 46 10.91 -0.92 1.37
CA ARG A 46 11.02 -2.35 1.66
C ARG A 46 9.65 -2.92 2.03
N LYS A 47 9.50 -4.22 1.80
CA LYS A 47 8.32 -4.94 2.29
C LYS A 47 8.29 -4.83 3.80
N GLY A 48 7.16 -4.37 4.32
CA GLY A 48 6.91 -4.23 5.74
C GLY A 48 7.07 -2.81 6.28
N ASP A 49 7.60 -1.86 5.48
CA ASP A 49 7.66 -0.45 5.87
C ASP A 49 6.26 0.11 6.06
N GLU A 50 6.14 1.01 7.04
CA GLU A 50 4.91 1.74 7.36
C GLU A 50 5.06 3.19 6.90
N GLY A 51 3.96 3.72 6.36
CA GLY A 51 3.88 5.09 5.88
C GLY A 51 2.46 5.64 5.95
N TYR A 52 2.34 6.91 5.64
CA TYR A 52 1.05 7.60 5.61
C TYR A 52 0.73 8.06 4.20
N VAL A 53 -0.50 7.84 3.77
CA VAL A 53 -0.98 8.40 2.49
C VAL A 53 -1.04 9.91 2.62
N ARG A 54 -0.27 10.63 1.80
CA ARG A 54 -0.22 12.08 1.79
C ARG A 54 -1.19 12.67 0.76
N ASP A 55 -1.26 12.07 -0.42
CA ASP A 55 -2.12 12.53 -1.52
C ASP A 55 -2.51 11.37 -2.45
N ILE A 56 -3.58 11.56 -3.22
CA ILE A 56 -4.10 10.57 -4.18
C ILE A 56 -4.09 11.19 -5.57
N GLY A 57 -3.13 10.76 -6.38
CA GLY A 57 -3.04 11.10 -7.79
C GLY A 57 -3.74 10.06 -8.68
N THR A 58 -3.92 10.43 -9.94
CA THR A 58 -4.33 9.50 -11.00
C THR A 58 -3.32 9.52 -12.13
N PHE A 59 -2.94 8.35 -12.62
CA PHE A 59 -2.07 8.22 -13.79
C PHE A 59 -2.87 7.77 -15.01
N LEU A 60 -2.70 8.49 -16.14
CA LEU A 60 -3.41 8.27 -17.41
C LEU A 60 -4.94 8.18 -17.29
N GLN A 61 -5.52 8.72 -16.20
CA GLN A 61 -6.94 8.55 -15.86
C GLN A 61 -7.38 7.06 -15.89
N GLN A 62 -6.47 6.15 -15.55
CA GLN A 62 -6.73 4.71 -15.51
C GLN A 62 -6.36 4.11 -14.16
N PHE A 63 -5.30 4.63 -13.52
CA PHE A 63 -4.76 4.08 -12.28
C PHE A 63 -4.76 5.12 -11.17
N PHE A 64 -5.12 4.71 -9.95
CA PHE A 64 -4.84 5.51 -8.76
C PHE A 64 -3.39 5.34 -8.33
N ILE A 65 -2.73 6.46 -8.06
CA ILE A 65 -1.38 6.52 -7.52
C ILE A 65 -1.45 7.20 -6.16
N TYR A 66 -1.15 6.45 -5.11
CA TYR A 66 -1.14 6.95 -3.74
C TYR A 66 0.26 7.45 -3.42
N ALA A 67 0.39 8.75 -3.15
CA ALA A 67 1.63 9.32 -2.67
C ALA A 67 1.76 8.99 -1.18
N VAL A 68 2.63 8.06 -0.84
CA VAL A 68 2.84 7.61 0.54
C VAL A 68 4.15 8.18 1.06
N GLU A 69 4.09 8.82 2.22
CA GLU A 69 5.26 9.28 2.97
C GLU A 69 5.73 8.18 3.92
N TRP A 70 6.97 7.71 3.71
CA TRP A 70 7.58 6.62 4.47
C TRP A 70 8.35 7.19 5.66
N ILE A 71 7.97 6.79 6.87
CA ILE A 71 8.52 7.34 8.13
C ILE A 71 9.98 6.92 8.33
N ASP A 72 10.31 5.66 7.99
CA ASP A 72 11.66 5.09 8.16
C ASP A 72 12.73 5.89 7.39
N ARG A 73 12.37 6.40 6.20
CA ARG A 73 13.31 7.04 5.28
C ARG A 73 13.05 8.53 5.05
N GLY A 74 11.89 9.04 5.47
CA GLY A 74 11.46 10.42 5.20
C GLY A 74 11.26 10.71 3.71
N THR A 75 10.88 9.70 2.91
CA THR A 75 10.72 9.83 1.45
C THR A 75 9.28 9.66 1.04
N VAL A 76 8.83 10.42 0.02
CA VAL A 76 7.46 10.32 -0.52
C VAL A 76 7.47 9.56 -1.83
N VAL A 77 6.83 8.39 -1.89
CA VAL A 77 6.83 7.52 -3.08
C VAL A 77 5.40 7.24 -3.53
N GLY A 78 5.14 7.39 -4.83
CA GLY A 78 3.87 7.02 -5.45
C GLY A 78 3.76 5.50 -5.64
N MET A 79 2.72 4.88 -5.09
CA MET A 79 2.48 3.44 -5.21
C MET A 79 1.05 3.14 -5.66
N ARG A 80 0.84 1.99 -6.30
CA ARG A 80 -0.52 1.56 -6.68
C ARG A 80 -1.25 0.92 -5.51
N ALA A 81 -2.58 0.88 -5.60
CA ALA A 81 -3.42 0.29 -4.55
C ALA A 81 -3.03 -1.16 -4.21
N ARG A 82 -2.71 -1.97 -5.23
CA ARG A 82 -2.35 -3.38 -5.10
C ARG A 82 -1.03 -3.65 -4.39
N GLU A 83 -0.22 -2.62 -4.14
CA GLU A 83 1.11 -2.72 -3.54
C GLU A 83 1.11 -2.25 -2.07
N LEU A 84 0.01 -1.63 -1.65
CA LEU A 84 -0.22 -1.09 -0.31
C LEU A 84 -1.26 -1.93 0.43
N MET A 85 -1.16 -1.93 1.75
CA MET A 85 -2.13 -2.55 2.65
C MET A 85 -2.52 -1.55 3.73
N SER A 86 -3.81 -1.29 3.89
CA SER A 86 -4.32 -0.41 4.96
C SER A 86 -4.04 -1.10 6.28
N LEU A 87 -3.41 -0.36 7.20
CA LEU A 87 -3.33 -0.80 8.57
C LEU A 87 -4.60 -0.43 9.31
N ASP A 88 -5.16 0.75 9.07
CA ASP A 88 -6.39 1.24 9.71
C ASP A 88 -7.58 0.27 9.51
N GLU A 89 -7.76 -0.23 8.28
CA GLU A 89 -8.78 -1.23 7.95
C GLU A 89 -8.46 -2.64 8.49
N ALA A 90 -7.17 -2.96 8.68
CA ALA A 90 -6.74 -4.22 9.30
C ALA A 90 -6.90 -4.21 10.84
N GLU A 91 -7.07 -3.03 11.45
CA GLU A 91 -7.42 -2.90 12.87
C GLU A 91 -8.92 -3.12 13.11
N ALA A 92 -9.73 -3.32 12.06
CA ALA A 92 -11.05 -3.92 12.20
C ALA A 92 -10.88 -5.40 12.60
N PRO A 93 -11.13 -5.76 13.87
CA PRO A 93 -10.80 -7.07 14.39
C PRO A 93 -11.86 -8.06 13.90
N CYS A 94 -11.54 -8.85 12.88
CA CYS A 94 -12.34 -10.03 12.57
C CYS A 94 -11.55 -11.30 12.91
N SER A 95 -11.76 -11.73 14.17
CA SER A 95 -11.71 -13.12 14.62
C SER A 95 -10.41 -13.88 14.39
N ALA A 96 -9.41 -13.61 15.23
CA ALA A 96 -8.34 -14.57 15.49
C ALA A 96 -8.23 -14.80 17.01
N GLU A 97 -9.26 -15.44 17.57
CA GLU A 97 -9.16 -16.07 18.90
C GLU A 97 -9.02 -17.58 18.70
N SER A 98 -7.80 -18.05 18.44
CA SER A 98 -7.46 -19.46 18.57
C SER A 98 -6.88 -19.73 19.97
N ASN A 99 -7.74 -20.34 20.79
CA ASN A 99 -7.44 -21.32 21.84
C ASN A 99 -6.53 -20.90 23.01
N THR A 100 -7.11 -20.74 24.20
CA THR A 100 -6.43 -21.05 25.48
C THR A 100 -7.42 -21.67 26.45
N ASN A 101 -6.94 -22.74 27.09
CA ASN A 101 -7.60 -23.70 27.97
C ASN A 101 -8.52 -23.12 29.06
N GLU A 102 -9.54 -23.89 29.44
CA GLU A 102 -10.02 -23.89 30.82
C GLU A 102 -10.36 -25.33 31.23
N GLY A 103 -9.43 -25.96 31.94
CA GLY A 103 -9.77 -27.02 32.88
C GLY A 103 -10.06 -26.36 34.22
N THR A 104 -11.24 -26.59 34.79
CA THR A 104 -11.46 -26.49 36.24
C THR A 104 -12.72 -27.27 36.63
N ALA A 105 -12.55 -27.95 37.75
CA ALA A 105 -13.43 -28.94 38.36
C ALA A 105 -14.81 -28.41 38.76
N ARG A 106 -15.82 -29.30 38.71
CA ARG A 106 -16.66 -29.69 39.85
C ARG A 106 -17.56 -30.88 39.50
#